data_AF-A0A2D5RXH0-F1
#
_entry.id   AF-A0A2D5RXH0-F1
#
_cell.length_a   1.000
_cell.length_b   1.000
_cell.length_c   1.000
_cell.angle_alpha   90.00
_cell.angle_beta   90.00
_cell.angle_gamma   90.00
#
_symmetry.space_group_name_H-M   'P 1'
#
loop_
_entity.id
_entity.type
_entity.pdbx_description
1 polymer ?
#
loop_
_entity_poly.entity_id
_entity_poly.type
_entity_poly.pdbx_seq_one_letter_code
_entity_poly.pdbx_strand_id
1 'polypeptide(L)' 'MPVQVCFFKQGYLTTRLLSHELRHVHQYEQAGSAEAFLSRYIGEIMRFSYMDSPYEVDARKHVIE' A
#
# COMPACT_ATOMS: atom_id res chain seq x y z
N MET A 1 3.36 -20.35 -1.27
CA MET A 1 3.24 -18.89 -1.12
C MET A 1 3.89 -18.26 -2.34
N PRO A 2 3.16 -17.52 -3.20
CA PRO A 2 3.81 -16.79 -4.29
C PRO A 2 4.80 -15.77 -3.71
N VAL A 3 5.97 -15.64 -4.32
CA VAL A 3 6.93 -14.60 -3.96
C VAL A 3 6.45 -13.29 -4.56
N GLN A 4 6.33 -12.24 -3.74
CA GLN A 4 6.03 -10.89 -4.19
C GLN A 4 7.30 -10.05 -4.19
N VAL A 5 7.40 -9.14 -5.16
CA VAL A 5 8.56 -8.27 -5.36
C VAL A 5 8.09 -6.83 -5.33
N CYS A 6 8.72 -6.01 -4.47
CA CYS A 6 8.50 -4.56 -4.44
C CYS A 6 9.64 -3.86 -5.18
N PHE A 7 9.30 -3.04 -6.17
CA PHE A 7 10.27 -2.23 -6.88
C PHE A 7 10.31 -0.81 -6.29
N PHE A 8 11.51 -0.30 -6.04
CA PHE A 8 11.71 1.04 -5.50
C PHE A 8 12.64 1.83 -6.42
N LYS A 9 12.40 3.14 -6.49
CA LYS A 9 13.33 4.05 -7.16
C LYS A 9 14.66 4.06 -6.40
N GLN A 10 15.76 3.85 -7.12
CA GLN A 10 17.11 3.89 -6.56
C GLN A 10 17.34 5.20 -5.79
N GLY A 11 17.81 5.09 -4.55
CA GLY A 11 18.09 6.23 -3.65
C GLY A 11 16.91 6.75 -2.83
N TYR A 12 15.71 6.16 -2.97
CA TYR A 12 14.50 6.56 -2.22
C TYR A 12 14.06 5.52 -1.19
N LEU A 13 14.72 4.36 -1.15
CA LEU A 13 14.40 3.31 -0.18
C LEU A 13 14.78 3.75 1.22
N THR A 14 13.78 3.84 2.09
CA THR A 14 13.92 4.07 3.54
C THR A 14 13.10 3.02 4.29
N THR A 15 13.39 2.75 5.56
CA THR A 15 12.61 1.82 6.40
C THR A 15 11.14 2.23 6.45
N ARG A 16 10.89 3.54 6.56
CA ARG A 16 9.55 4.13 6.50
C ARG A 16 8.84 3.85 5.18
N LEU A 17 9.50 4.04 4.04
CA LEU A 17 8.90 3.76 2.73
C LEU A 17 8.65 2.25 2.57
N LEU A 18 9.61 1.42 2.96
CA LEU A 18 9.49 -0.04 2.85
C LEU A 18 8.32 -0.58 3.69
N SER A 19 8.20 -0.14 4.94
CA SER A 19 7.09 -0.55 5.83
C SER A 19 5.73 -0.09 5.29
N HIS A 20 5.67 1.10 4.71
CA HIS A 20 4.47 1.60 4.03
C HIS A 20 4.07 0.71 2.83
N GLU A 21 4.99 0.44 1.90
CA GLU A 21 4.68 -0.39 0.73
C GLU A 21 4.36 -1.84 1.11
N LEU A 22 5.02 -2.41 2.12
CA LEU A 22 4.69 -3.73 2.64
C LEU A 22 3.28 -3.78 3.25
N ARG A 23 2.76 -2.65 3.77
CA ARG A 23 1.38 -2.61 4.23
C ARG A 23 0.40 -2.66 3.06
N HIS A 24 0.70 -2.03 1.92
CA HIS A 24 -0.10 -2.19 0.70
C HIS A 24 -0.05 -3.61 0.15
N VAL A 25 1.11 -4.27 0.23
CA VAL A 25 1.24 -5.69 -0.11
C VAL A 25 0.31 -6.55 0.75
N HIS A 26 0.29 -6.35 2.06
CA HIS A 26 -0.64 -7.06 2.94
C HIS A 26 -2.11 -6.78 2.59
N GLN A 27 -2.47 -5.52 2.32
CA GLN A 27 -3.83 -5.17 1.90
C GLN A 27 -4.21 -5.84 0.57
N TYR A 28 -3.28 -5.94 -0.37
CA TYR A 28 -3.45 -6.68 -1.62
C TYR A 28 -3.67 -8.17 -1.38
N GLU A 29 -2.89 -8.79 -0.50
CA GLU A 29 -3.07 -10.20 -0.13
C GLU A 29 -4.43 -10.47 0.50
N GLN A 30 -4.91 -9.56 1.35
CA GLN A 30 -6.24 -9.65 1.96
C GLN A 30 -7.37 -9.44 0.94
N ALA A 31 -7.16 -8.61 -0.08
CA ALA A 31 -8.12 -8.40 -1.16
C ALA A 31 -8.24 -9.62 -2.09
N GLY A 32 -7.21 -10.48 -2.14
CA GLY A 32 -7.23 -11.75 -2.87
C GLY A 32 -7.06 -11.65 -4.39
N SER A 33 -7.10 -10.44 -4.96
CA SER A 33 -6.78 -10.19 -6.37
C SER A 33 -6.34 -8.75 -6.62
N ALA A 34 -5.62 -8.53 -7.73
CA ALA A 34 -5.21 -7.19 -8.14
C ALA A 34 -6.41 -6.29 -8.47
N GLU A 35 -7.44 -6.84 -9.11
CA GLU A 35 -8.67 -6.11 -9.43
C GLU A 35 -9.37 -5.63 -8.16
N ALA A 36 -9.59 -6.51 -7.18
CA ALA A 36 -10.26 -6.17 -5.93
C ALA A 36 -9.49 -5.10 -5.14
N PHE A 37 -8.15 -5.23 -5.08
CA PHE A 37 -7.29 -4.24 -4.44
C PHE A 37 -7.36 -2.88 -5.15
N LEU A 38 -7.15 -2.85 -6.47
CA LEU A 38 -7.09 -1.61 -7.24
C LEU A 38 -8.44 -0.89 -7.29
N SER A 39 -9.54 -1.61 -7.49
CA SER A 39 -10.88 -1.02 -7.47
C SER A 39 -11.17 -0.34 -6.15
N ARG A 40 -10.76 -0.95 -5.03
CA ARG A 40 -10.91 -0.35 -3.71
C ARG A 40 -9.97 0.83 -3.49
N TYR A 41 -8.67 0.66 -3.74
CA TYR A 41 -7.67 1.70 -3.51
C TYR A 41 -7.95 2.97 -4.33
N ILE A 42 -8.22 2.82 -5.64
CA ILE A 42 -8.56 3.95 -6.51
C ILE A 42 -9.90 4.55 -6.10
N GLY A 43 -10.90 3.74 -5.79
CA GLY A 43 -12.21 4.22 -5.32
C GLY A 43 -12.12 5.02 -4.02
N GLU A 44 -11.27 4.59 -3.09
CA GLU A 44 -10.98 5.30 -1.84
C GLU A 44 -10.26 6.64 -2.11
N ILE A 45 -9.25 6.66 -2.98
CA ILE A 45 -8.57 7.91 -3.37
C ILE A 45 -9.53 8.89 -4.03
N MET A 46 -10.39 8.43 -4.94
CA MET A 46 -11.37 9.29 -5.61
C MET A 46 -12.39 9.86 -4.63
N ARG A 47 -12.73 9.13 -3.56
CA ARG A 47 -13.74 9.54 -2.58
C ARG A 47 -13.18 10.40 -1.46
N PHE A 48 -11.98 10.11 -0.98
CA PHE A 48 -11.41 10.70 0.23
C PHE A 48 -10.14 11.50 -0.02
N SER A 49 -9.66 11.59 -1.26
CA SER A 49 -8.31 12.02 -1.61
C SER A 49 -7.22 11.01 -1.19
N TYR A 50 -6.00 11.23 -1.68
CA TYR A 50 -4.85 10.40 -1.35
C TYR A 50 -4.50 10.47 0.15
N MET A 51 -4.58 11.66 0.76
CA MET A 51 -4.15 11.86 2.16
C MET A 51 -5.11 11.25 3.18
N ASP A 52 -6.38 11.11 2.84
CA ASP A 52 -7.40 10.58 3.76
C ASP A 52 -8.01 9.25 3.31
N SER A 53 -7.49 8.65 2.23
CA SER A 53 -7.86 7.30 1.80
C SER A 53 -7.65 6.29 2.94
N PRO A 54 -8.64 5.45 3.30
CA PRO A 54 -8.51 4.46 4.36
C PRO A 54 -7.28 3.55 4.22
N TYR A 55 -6.95 3.07 3.01
CA TYR A 55 -5.75 2.26 2.77
C TYR A 55 -4.46 3.02 3.03
N GLU A 56 -4.42 4.30 2.66
CA GLU A 56 -3.28 5.19 2.87
C GLU A 56 -3.07 5.55 4.35
N VAL A 57 -4.17 5.81 5.06
CA VAL A 57 -4.16 6.06 6.51
C VAL A 57 -3.68 4.82 7.27
N ASP A 58 -4.17 3.65 6.88
CA ASP A 58 -3.74 2.38 7.45
C ASP A 58 -2.26 2.09 7.15
N ALA A 59 -1.78 2.34 5.93
CA ALA A 59 -0.37 2.21 5.56
C ALA A 59 0.54 3.12 6.41
N ARG A 60 0.15 4.39 6.62
CA ARG A 60 0.90 5.31 7.49
C ARG A 60 0.95 4.89 8.96
N LYS A 61 -0.10 4.24 9.47
CA LYS A 61 -0.12 3.74 10.87
C LYS A 61 0.85 2.59 11.13
N HIS A 62 1.30 1.90 10.08
CA HIS A 62 2.22 0.75 10.18
C HIS A 62 3.67 1.12 9.81
N VAL A 63 3.95 2.40 9.60
CA VAL A 63 5.31 2.89 9.37
C VAL A 63 6.15 2.69 10.63
N ILE A 64 7.40 2.25 10.44
CA ILE A 64 8.42 2.19 11.47
C ILE A 64 9.59 3.12 11.11
N GLU A 65 10.26 3.66 12.13
CA GLU A 65 11.44 4.54 12.01
C GLU A 65 12.76 3.76 12.13
#